data_AF-A0A7U9X8P7-F1
#
_entry.id   AF-A0A7U9X8P7-F1
#
_cell.length_a   1.000
_cell.length_b   1.000
_cell.length_c   1.000
_cell.angle_alpha   90.00
_cell.angle_beta   90.00
_cell.angle_gamma   90.00
#
_symmetry.space_group_name_H-M   'P 1'
#
loop_
_entity.id
_entity.type
_entity.pdbx_description
1 polymer ?
#
loop_
_entity_poly.entity_id
_entity_poly.type
_entity_poly.pdbx_seq_one_letter_code
_entity_poly.pdbx_strand_id
1 'polypeptide(L)'
;MLYYIINVEKAQIGVLKGMSVKMEPSEIIYDHYKETDELRRNAQGKRDKSFLCVCILEAFSFFLLIKPEEALAIFLDGINNQWETNISFGLGVLQTLLWILVIYAAIQYIQSVLYVERSYRYQRKLEKELSQEIRKVISREGDNYTENYPMITNFIDLFYKMFCPILFLVINSVHIYKEWIQTPKVNFRLVCDTALYTTLFIILWFYFFEIHSKITNWCKMHIPGIKFIADKLRKILKEV
;
A
#
# COMPACT_ATOMS: atom_id res chain seq x y z
N MET A 1 10.60 15.21 -1.24
CA MET A 1 10.38 14.04 -2.11
C MET A 1 10.92 14.28 -3.53
N LEU A 2 10.63 15.41 -4.18
CA LEU A 2 11.26 15.77 -5.49
C LEU A 2 12.80 15.83 -5.46
N TYR A 3 13.39 16.35 -4.38
CA TYR A 3 14.86 16.48 -4.26
C TYR A 3 15.60 15.13 -4.21
N TYR A 4 14.92 14.07 -3.74
CA TYR A 4 15.48 12.72 -3.68
C TYR A 4 15.44 12.03 -5.06
N ILE A 5 14.43 12.33 -5.87
CA ILE A 5 14.26 11.80 -7.22
C ILE A 5 15.28 12.42 -8.18
N ILE A 6 15.50 13.74 -8.09
CA ILE A 6 16.45 14.47 -8.97
C ILE A 6 17.91 14.07 -8.70
N ASN A 7 18.28 13.79 -7.44
CA ASN A 7 19.64 13.36 -7.10
C ASN A 7 19.92 11.90 -7.48
N VAL A 8 18.90 11.03 -7.48
CA VAL A 8 19.02 9.66 -8.00
C VAL A 8 19.20 9.67 -9.53
N GLU A 9 18.46 10.51 -10.26
CA GLU A 9 18.64 10.66 -11.72
C GLU A 9 20.03 11.20 -12.09
N LYS A 10 20.55 12.21 -11.38
CA LYS A 10 21.90 12.75 -11.65
C LYS A 10 23.02 11.76 -11.30
N ALA A 11 22.84 10.96 -10.24
CA ALA A 11 23.77 9.89 -9.89
C ALA A 11 23.75 8.76 -10.94
N GLN A 12 22.57 8.37 -11.44
CA GLN A 12 22.44 7.38 -12.52
C GLN A 12 23.08 7.87 -13.83
N ILE A 13 22.93 9.15 -14.20
CA ILE A 13 23.52 9.72 -15.42
C ILE A 13 25.07 9.79 -15.33
N GLY A 14 25.62 10.07 -14.13
CA GLY A 14 27.07 10.10 -13.90
C GLY A 14 27.72 8.71 -13.98
N VAL A 15 27.04 7.68 -13.45
CA VAL A 15 27.48 6.27 -13.52
C VAL A 15 27.38 5.74 -14.94
N LEU A 16 26.30 6.05 -15.68
CA LEU A 16 26.12 5.68 -17.08
C LEU A 16 27.20 6.27 -18.01
N LYS A 17 27.70 7.48 -17.72
CA LYS A 17 28.79 8.10 -18.50
C LYS A 17 30.17 7.46 -18.26
N GLY A 18 30.40 6.85 -17.10
CA GLY A 18 31.64 6.14 -16.77
C GLY A 18 31.65 4.68 -17.25
N MET A 19 30.48 4.03 -17.31
CA MET A 19 30.33 2.62 -17.72
C MET A 19 30.21 2.42 -19.23
N SER A 20 30.09 3.50 -20.02
CA SER A 20 30.01 3.49 -21.50
C SER A 20 31.29 3.01 -22.21
N VAL A 21 32.30 2.50 -21.49
CA VAL A 21 33.54 1.99 -22.08
C VAL A 21 33.65 0.49 -21.74
N LYS A 22 33.13 -0.36 -22.65
CA LYS A 22 33.26 -1.85 -22.73
C LYS A 22 32.15 -2.75 -22.13
N MET A 23 30.87 -2.40 -22.19
CA MET A 23 29.81 -3.41 -22.01
C MET A 23 28.96 -3.53 -23.26
N GLU A 24 28.72 -4.77 -23.70
CA GLU A 24 27.81 -5.05 -24.82
C GLU A 24 26.37 -4.67 -24.41
N PRO A 25 25.50 -4.25 -25.34
CA PRO A 25 24.12 -3.84 -25.02
C PRO A 25 23.34 -4.86 -24.19
N SER A 26 23.56 -6.16 -24.46
CA SER A 26 22.94 -7.25 -23.71
C SER A 26 23.40 -7.33 -22.24
N GLU A 27 24.66 -6.97 -21.95
CA GLU A 27 25.20 -6.95 -20.59
C GLU A 27 24.59 -5.81 -19.78
N ILE A 28 24.38 -4.64 -20.39
CA ILE A 28 23.73 -3.48 -19.76
C ILE A 28 22.29 -3.83 -19.38
N ILE A 29 21.54 -4.45 -20.30
CA ILE A 29 20.15 -4.87 -20.04
C ILE A 29 20.10 -5.94 -18.94
N TYR A 30 21.03 -6.89 -18.96
CA TYR A 30 21.10 -7.94 -17.95
C TYR A 30 21.42 -7.40 -16.55
N ASP A 31 22.38 -6.47 -16.44
CA ASP A 31 22.73 -5.84 -15.17
C ASP A 31 21.54 -5.04 -14.60
N HIS A 32 20.88 -4.27 -15.46
CA HIS A 32 19.66 -3.54 -15.08
C HIS A 32 18.50 -4.47 -14.67
N TYR A 33 18.34 -5.61 -15.35
CA TYR A 33 17.37 -6.64 -14.98
C TYR A 33 17.67 -7.23 -13.60
N LYS A 34 18.94 -7.48 -13.29
CA LYS A 34 19.39 -8.01 -11.99
C LYS A 34 19.13 -7.02 -10.86
N GLU A 35 19.49 -5.75 -11.05
CA GLU A 35 19.20 -4.69 -10.08
C GLU A 35 17.68 -4.53 -9.85
N THR A 36 16.90 -4.55 -10.94
CA THR A 36 15.44 -4.46 -10.88
C THR A 36 14.83 -5.66 -10.11
N ASP A 37 15.37 -6.87 -10.28
CA ASP A 37 14.92 -8.05 -9.54
C ASP A 37 15.16 -7.92 -8.03
N GLU A 38 16.33 -7.38 -7.63
CA GLU A 38 16.66 -7.16 -6.23
C GLU A 38 15.73 -6.12 -5.59
N LEU A 39 15.51 -4.98 -6.26
CA LEU A 39 14.57 -3.94 -5.82
C LEU A 39 13.15 -4.50 -5.66
N ARG A 40 12.73 -5.37 -6.57
CA ARG A 40 11.42 -6.05 -6.51
C ARG A 40 11.31 -6.96 -5.29
N ARG A 41 12.30 -7.82 -5.03
CA ARG A 41 12.31 -8.70 -3.86
C ARG A 41 12.27 -7.91 -2.56
N ASN A 42 13.02 -6.82 -2.49
CA ASN A 42 12.99 -5.91 -1.34
C ASN A 42 11.62 -5.25 -1.15
N ALA A 43 10.95 -4.86 -2.25
CA ALA A 43 9.61 -4.30 -2.20
C ALA A 43 8.54 -5.32 -1.75
N GLN A 44 8.67 -6.59 -2.13
CA GLN A 44 7.80 -7.66 -1.62
C GLN A 44 7.97 -7.82 -0.10
N GLY A 45 9.21 -7.84 0.38
CA GLY A 45 9.49 -7.86 1.82
C GLY A 45 8.92 -6.65 2.56
N LYS A 46 8.95 -5.46 1.93
CA LYS A 46 8.31 -4.26 2.48
C LYS A 46 6.79 -4.40 2.54
N ARG A 47 6.16 -4.93 1.48
CA ARG A 47 4.71 -5.20 1.44
C ARG A 47 4.28 -6.11 2.57
N ASP A 48 5.00 -7.20 2.79
CA ASP A 48 4.63 -8.19 3.81
C ASP A 48 4.76 -7.61 5.23
N LYS A 49 5.80 -6.80 5.47
CA LYS A 49 5.95 -6.05 6.74
C LYS A 49 4.84 -5.02 6.94
N SER A 50 4.52 -4.24 5.90
CA SER A 50 3.44 -3.26 5.96
C SER A 50 2.07 -3.92 6.17
N PHE A 51 1.83 -5.06 5.53
CA PHE A 51 0.61 -5.86 5.74
C PHE A 51 0.49 -6.30 7.20
N LEU A 52 1.55 -6.90 7.75
CA LEU A 52 1.56 -7.34 9.14
C LEU A 52 1.31 -6.16 10.10
N CYS A 53 1.90 -5.01 9.83
CA CYS A 53 1.69 -3.79 10.61
C CYS A 53 0.21 -3.37 10.61
N VAL A 54 -0.44 -3.34 9.44
CA VAL A 54 -1.89 -3.07 9.35
C VAL A 54 -2.68 -4.10 10.15
N CYS A 55 -2.40 -5.40 10.00
CA CYS A 55 -3.10 -6.44 10.76
C CYS A 55 -2.99 -6.27 12.28
N ILE A 56 -1.81 -5.92 12.80
CA ILE A 56 -1.61 -5.69 14.23
C ILE A 56 -2.40 -4.47 14.70
N LEU A 57 -2.38 -3.37 13.93
CA LEU A 57 -3.13 -2.16 14.28
C LEU A 57 -4.64 -2.37 14.20
N GLU A 58 -5.13 -3.11 13.22
CA GLU A 58 -6.55 -3.49 13.10
C GLU A 58 -6.98 -4.41 14.24
N ALA A 59 -6.13 -5.37 14.64
CA ALA A 59 -6.39 -6.21 15.81
C ALA A 59 -6.47 -5.38 17.10
N PHE A 60 -5.56 -4.41 17.27
CA PHE A 60 -5.59 -3.50 18.40
C PHE A 60 -6.80 -2.56 18.36
N SER A 61 -7.19 -2.08 17.17
CA SER A 61 -8.41 -1.30 16.92
C SER A 61 -9.66 -2.08 17.34
N PHE A 62 -9.72 -3.35 16.96
CA PHE A 62 -10.80 -4.23 17.38
C PHE A 62 -10.80 -4.49 18.90
N PHE A 63 -9.63 -4.63 19.52
CA PHE A 63 -9.51 -4.78 20.97
C PHE A 63 -10.00 -3.52 21.72
N LEU A 64 -9.59 -2.32 21.27
CA LEU A 64 -10.04 -1.04 21.80
C LEU A 64 -11.56 -0.89 21.72
N LEU A 65 -12.18 -1.41 20.66
CA LEU A 65 -13.61 -1.38 20.42
C LEU A 65 -14.43 -2.31 21.35
N ILE A 66 -13.86 -3.45 21.77
CA ILE A 66 -14.53 -4.40 22.67
C ILE A 66 -14.25 -4.06 24.14
N LYS A 67 -13.00 -3.73 24.47
CA LYS A 67 -12.50 -3.54 25.83
C LYS A 67 -11.68 -2.24 25.94
N PRO A 68 -12.34 -1.07 25.84
CA PRO A 68 -11.65 0.21 25.73
C PRO A 68 -10.75 0.54 26.93
N GLU A 69 -11.24 0.34 28.16
CA GLU A 69 -10.49 0.65 29.38
C GLU A 69 -9.28 -0.29 29.58
N GLU A 70 -9.46 -1.59 29.29
CA GLU A 70 -8.37 -2.58 29.37
C GLU A 70 -7.30 -2.30 28.31
N ALA A 71 -7.72 -1.95 27.08
CA ALA A 71 -6.81 -1.58 26.01
C ALA A 71 -6.02 -0.30 26.32
N LEU A 72 -6.66 0.70 26.92
CA LEU A 72 -5.98 1.91 27.39
C LEU A 72 -4.97 1.61 28.50
N ALA A 73 -5.36 0.81 29.50
CA ALA A 73 -4.48 0.41 30.60
C ALA A 73 -3.25 -0.33 30.09
N ILE A 74 -3.43 -1.35 29.26
CA ILE A 74 -2.30 -2.12 28.67
C ILE A 74 -1.37 -1.22 27.85
N PHE A 75 -1.93 -0.28 27.09
CA PHE A 75 -1.13 0.63 26.28
C PHE A 75 -0.31 1.61 27.14
N LEU A 76 -0.93 2.21 28.16
CA LEU A 76 -0.26 3.12 29.08
C LEU A 76 0.78 2.40 29.93
N ASP A 77 0.46 1.23 30.48
CA ASP A 77 1.40 0.41 31.25
C ASP A 77 2.60 0.00 30.39
N GLY A 78 2.37 -0.38 29.13
CA GLY A 78 3.44 -0.70 28.19
C GLY A 78 4.40 0.47 27.96
N ILE A 79 3.86 1.68 27.75
CA ILE A 79 4.67 2.90 27.55
C ILE A 79 5.42 3.29 28.82
N ASN A 80 4.71 3.36 29.94
CA ASN A 80 5.25 3.82 31.22
C ASN A 80 6.35 2.88 31.73
N ASN A 81 6.18 1.57 31.57
CA ASN A 81 7.21 0.58 31.93
C ASN A 81 8.43 0.64 31.00
N GLN A 82 8.23 0.85 29.70
CA GLN A 82 9.34 0.86 28.74
C GLN A 82 10.22 2.11 28.83
N TRP A 83 9.65 3.24 29.23
CA TRP A 83 10.35 4.53 29.31
C TRP A 83 10.54 5.08 30.72
N GLU A 84 10.14 4.34 31.75
CA GLU A 84 10.19 4.77 33.16
C GLU A 84 9.51 6.14 33.36
N THR A 85 8.35 6.32 32.73
CA THR A 85 7.58 7.59 32.76
C THR A 85 6.19 7.40 33.38
N ASN A 86 5.50 8.52 33.67
CA ASN A 86 4.13 8.55 34.20
C ASN A 86 3.19 9.30 33.23
N ILE A 87 3.16 8.88 31.97
CA ILE A 87 2.27 9.45 30.97
C ILE A 87 0.84 8.97 31.25
N SER A 88 -0.11 9.91 31.24
CA SER A 88 -1.54 9.63 31.34
C SER A 88 -2.31 10.42 30.29
N PHE A 89 -3.15 9.74 29.51
CA PHE A 89 -4.13 10.37 28.63
C PHE A 89 -5.40 9.53 28.56
N GLY A 90 -6.49 10.15 28.13
CA GLY A 90 -7.79 9.48 28.03
C GLY A 90 -7.94 8.63 26.77
N LEU A 91 -8.91 7.71 26.80
CA LEU A 91 -9.28 6.82 25.69
C LEU A 91 -9.41 7.53 24.34
N GLY A 92 -9.91 8.78 24.36
CA GLY A 92 -10.08 9.52 23.12
C GLY A 92 -8.82 9.93 22.41
N VAL A 93 -7.76 10.20 23.17
CA VAL A 93 -6.44 10.47 22.58
C VAL A 93 -5.88 9.19 21.96
N LEU A 94 -6.03 8.05 22.66
CA LEU A 94 -5.59 6.75 22.14
C LEU A 94 -6.29 6.39 20.83
N GLN A 95 -7.60 6.60 20.76
CA GLN A 95 -8.39 6.27 19.58
C GLN A 95 -8.00 7.12 18.37
N THR A 96 -7.88 8.43 18.52
CA THR A 96 -7.44 9.30 17.41
C THR A 96 -6.00 8.99 16.99
N LEU A 97 -5.10 8.69 17.94
CA LEU A 97 -3.75 8.23 17.63
C LEU A 97 -3.78 6.94 16.81
N LEU A 98 -4.64 5.99 17.18
CA LEU A 98 -4.79 4.74 16.48
C LEU A 98 -5.32 4.95 15.06
N TRP A 99 -6.28 5.84 14.85
CA TRP A 99 -6.74 6.23 13.50
C TRP A 99 -5.60 6.73 12.62
N ILE A 100 -4.74 7.60 13.16
CA ILE A 100 -3.57 8.12 12.43
C ILE A 100 -2.62 6.99 12.05
N LEU A 101 -2.33 6.08 12.98
CA LEU A 101 -1.43 4.95 12.75
C LEU A 101 -2.00 3.96 11.72
N VAL A 102 -3.28 3.63 11.81
CA VAL A 102 -3.98 2.74 10.85
C VAL A 102 -3.91 3.31 9.45
N ILE A 103 -4.22 4.60 9.27
CA ILE A 103 -4.15 5.25 7.95
C ILE A 103 -2.75 5.25 7.40
N TYR A 104 -1.76 5.62 8.22
CA TYR A 104 -0.37 5.63 7.79
C TYR A 104 0.09 4.23 7.35
N ALA A 105 -0.20 3.20 8.14
CA ALA A 105 0.14 1.82 7.83
C ALA A 105 -0.59 1.33 6.56
N ALA A 106 -1.88 1.66 6.40
CA ALA A 106 -2.66 1.32 5.22
C ALA A 106 -2.09 1.98 3.95
N ILE A 107 -1.67 3.24 4.03
CA ILE A 107 -0.99 3.93 2.92
C ILE A 107 0.30 3.21 2.53
N GLN A 108 1.16 2.87 3.51
CA GLN A 108 2.41 2.14 3.23
C GLN A 108 2.14 0.77 2.60
N TYR A 109 1.13 0.06 3.09
CA TYR A 109 0.69 -1.22 2.51
C TYR A 109 0.22 -1.05 1.06
N ILE A 110 -0.69 -0.11 0.80
CA ILE A 110 -1.21 0.14 -0.55
C ILE A 110 -0.09 0.54 -1.52
N GLN A 111 0.80 1.44 -1.10
CA GLN A 111 1.94 1.86 -1.92
C GLN A 111 2.87 0.71 -2.29
N SER A 112 3.16 -0.16 -1.32
CA SER A 112 4.04 -1.32 -1.55
C SER A 112 3.38 -2.37 -2.46
N VAL A 113 2.07 -2.64 -2.32
CA VAL A 113 1.32 -3.49 -3.26
C VAL A 113 1.39 -2.93 -4.68
N LEU A 114 1.04 -1.65 -4.87
CA LEU A 114 1.05 -1.01 -6.19
C LEU A 114 2.43 -0.98 -6.84
N TYR A 115 3.49 -0.79 -6.04
CA TYR A 115 4.86 -0.83 -6.52
C TYR A 115 5.24 -2.23 -7.01
N VAL A 116 4.96 -3.28 -6.23
CA VAL A 116 5.22 -4.68 -6.65
C VAL A 116 4.52 -5.00 -7.97
N GLU A 117 3.26 -4.60 -8.13
CA GLU A 117 2.49 -4.81 -9.37
C GLU A 117 3.07 -4.07 -10.58
N ARG A 118 3.60 -2.87 -10.38
CA ARG A 118 4.26 -2.12 -11.44
C ARG A 118 5.61 -2.74 -11.81
N SER A 119 6.37 -3.19 -10.82
CA SER A 119 7.69 -3.80 -11.04
C SER A 119 7.60 -5.10 -11.84
N TYR A 120 6.59 -5.94 -11.62
CA TYR A 120 6.39 -7.14 -12.45
C TYR A 120 6.15 -6.83 -13.93
N ARG A 121 5.38 -5.77 -14.24
CA ARG A 121 5.16 -5.34 -15.63
C ARG A 121 6.46 -4.86 -16.28
N TYR A 122 7.28 -4.13 -15.52
CA TYR A 122 8.56 -3.65 -16.01
C TYR A 122 9.57 -4.79 -16.21
N GLN A 123 9.62 -5.76 -15.28
CA GLN A 123 10.48 -6.94 -15.40
C GLN A 123 10.17 -7.75 -16.66
N ARG A 124 8.88 -7.95 -16.96
CA ARG A 124 8.46 -8.62 -18.20
C ARG A 124 8.89 -7.87 -19.46
N LYS A 125 8.96 -6.53 -19.41
CA LYS A 125 9.47 -5.72 -20.51
C LYS A 125 10.97 -5.96 -20.71
N LEU A 126 11.75 -5.95 -19.63
CA LEU A 126 13.19 -6.20 -19.67
C LEU A 126 13.52 -7.62 -20.15
N GLU A 127 12.79 -8.64 -19.68
CA GLU A 127 12.98 -10.02 -20.15
C GLU A 127 12.74 -10.16 -21.66
N LYS A 128 11.74 -9.44 -22.20
CA LYS A 128 11.46 -9.43 -23.65
C LYS A 128 12.56 -8.73 -24.45
N GLU A 129 13.02 -7.57 -24.00
CA GLU A 129 14.12 -6.84 -24.63
C GLU A 129 15.41 -7.68 -24.62
N LEU A 130 15.75 -8.28 -23.48
CA LEU A 130 16.92 -9.14 -23.36
C LEU A 130 16.81 -10.39 -24.25
N SER A 131 15.65 -11.05 -24.28
CA SER A 131 15.42 -12.23 -25.12
C SER A 131 15.60 -11.94 -26.62
N GLN A 132 15.23 -10.74 -27.06
CA GLN A 132 15.41 -10.28 -28.44
C GLN A 132 16.90 -10.08 -28.77
N GLU A 133 17.65 -9.43 -27.88
CA GLU A 133 19.09 -9.17 -28.06
C GLU A 133 19.91 -10.46 -28.10
N ILE A 134 19.68 -11.39 -27.17
CA ILE A 134 20.47 -12.63 -27.11
C ILE A 134 19.91 -13.77 -27.96
N ARG A 135 18.78 -13.54 -28.66
CA ARG A 135 18.03 -14.53 -29.47
C ARG A 135 17.76 -15.85 -28.74
N LYS A 136 17.49 -15.77 -27.43
CA LYS A 136 17.17 -16.89 -26.56
C LYS A 136 16.02 -16.50 -25.65
N VAL A 137 15.09 -17.42 -25.42
CA VAL A 137 13.96 -17.18 -24.53
C VAL A 137 14.46 -17.05 -23.10
N ILE A 138 14.25 -15.87 -22.51
CA ILE A 138 14.37 -15.63 -21.07
C ILE A 138 12.98 -15.36 -20.52
N SER A 139 12.50 -16.30 -19.71
CA SER A 139 11.25 -16.16 -18.96
C SER A 139 11.48 -16.77 -17.57
N ARG A 140 12.17 -16.07 -16.69
CA ARG A 140 12.38 -16.60 -15.32
C ARG A 140 11.24 -16.17 -14.41
N GLU A 141 10.88 -14.89 -14.44
CA GLU A 141 9.92 -14.28 -13.54
C GLU A 141 8.72 -13.64 -14.28
N GLY A 142 8.80 -13.45 -15.60
CA GLY A 142 7.73 -12.90 -16.42
C GLY A 142 6.68 -13.94 -16.80
N ASP A 143 6.84 -14.54 -17.98
CA ASP A 143 5.82 -15.44 -18.54
C ASP A 143 5.77 -16.81 -17.81
N ASN A 144 6.92 -17.32 -17.37
CA ASN A 144 7.03 -18.59 -16.62
C ASN A 144 6.51 -18.49 -15.18
N TYR A 145 6.48 -17.29 -14.59
CA TYR A 145 5.75 -17.06 -13.34
C TYR A 145 4.23 -17.10 -13.56
N THR A 146 3.72 -16.94 -14.78
CA THR A 146 2.28 -17.03 -15.06
C THR A 146 1.86 -18.37 -15.66
N GLU A 147 2.82 -19.15 -16.16
CA GLU A 147 2.62 -20.46 -16.77
C GLU A 147 2.52 -21.53 -15.68
N ASN A 148 1.39 -22.24 -15.60
CA ASN A 148 1.08 -23.24 -14.56
C ASN A 148 1.12 -22.69 -13.12
N TYR A 149 0.69 -21.44 -12.92
CA TYR A 149 0.67 -20.85 -11.59
C TYR A 149 -0.26 -21.63 -10.65
N PRO A 150 0.22 -22.11 -9.49
CA PRO A 150 -0.59 -22.88 -8.56
C PRO A 150 -1.84 -22.09 -8.15
N MET A 151 -3.00 -22.75 -8.11
CA MET A 151 -4.27 -22.12 -7.73
C MET A 151 -4.17 -21.37 -6.38
N ILE A 152 -3.39 -21.92 -5.45
CA ILE A 152 -3.16 -21.31 -4.14
C ILE A 152 -2.43 -19.97 -4.22
N THR A 153 -1.51 -19.79 -5.15
CA THR A 153 -0.75 -18.55 -5.27
C THR A 153 -1.59 -17.45 -5.89
N ASN A 154 -2.48 -17.79 -6.84
CA ASN A 154 -3.52 -16.86 -7.33
C ASN A 154 -4.50 -16.47 -6.21
N PHE A 155 -4.87 -17.42 -5.35
CA PHE A 155 -5.72 -17.11 -4.20
C PHE A 155 -5.02 -16.17 -3.21
N ILE A 156 -3.74 -16.39 -2.90
CA ILE A 156 -2.95 -15.51 -2.03
C ILE A 156 -2.82 -14.11 -2.65
N ASP A 157 -2.58 -14.01 -3.95
CA ASP A 157 -2.52 -12.73 -4.66
C ASP A 157 -3.85 -11.98 -4.58
N LEU A 158 -4.96 -12.68 -4.82
CA LEU A 158 -6.32 -12.15 -4.66
C LEU A 158 -6.61 -11.71 -3.22
N PHE A 159 -6.11 -12.48 -2.25
CA PHE A 159 -6.29 -12.21 -0.83
C PHE A 159 -5.67 -10.87 -0.45
N TYR A 160 -4.40 -10.64 -0.79
CA TYR A 160 -3.74 -9.36 -0.55
C TYR A 160 -4.40 -8.22 -1.33
N LYS A 161 -4.78 -8.47 -2.58
CA LYS A 161 -5.24 -7.41 -3.48
C LYS A 161 -6.67 -6.95 -3.20
N MET A 162 -7.55 -7.87 -2.81
CA MET A 162 -8.99 -7.61 -2.72
C MET A 162 -9.56 -7.94 -1.36
N PHE A 163 -9.29 -9.13 -0.82
CA PHE A 163 -9.93 -9.57 0.43
C PHE A 163 -9.48 -8.71 1.61
N CYS A 164 -8.16 -8.54 1.83
CA CYS A 164 -7.66 -7.77 2.96
C CYS A 164 -8.10 -6.30 2.95
N PRO A 165 -8.03 -5.56 1.82
CA PRO A 165 -8.50 -4.17 1.77
C PRO A 165 -10.02 -4.04 2.01
N ILE A 166 -10.84 -5.00 1.56
CA ILE A 166 -12.28 -5.04 1.90
C ILE A 166 -12.45 -5.28 3.39
N LEU A 167 -11.73 -6.25 3.96
CA LEU A 167 -11.81 -6.57 5.37
C LEU A 167 -11.44 -5.37 6.25
N PHE A 168 -10.33 -4.69 5.94
CA PHE A 168 -9.93 -3.46 6.63
C PHE A 168 -10.98 -2.37 6.49
N LEU A 169 -11.58 -2.21 5.31
CA LEU A 169 -12.65 -1.24 5.13
C LEU A 169 -13.84 -1.56 6.04
N VAL A 170 -14.30 -2.81 6.06
CA VAL A 170 -15.44 -3.24 6.89
C VAL A 170 -15.17 -3.03 8.38
N ILE A 171 -13.98 -3.43 8.88
CA ILE A 171 -13.60 -3.25 10.28
C ILE A 171 -13.64 -1.78 10.67
N ASN A 172 -13.02 -0.91 9.87
CA ASN A 172 -13.01 0.52 10.14
C ASN A 172 -14.39 1.18 9.98
N SER A 173 -15.24 0.70 9.07
CA SER A 173 -16.64 1.15 8.95
C SER A 173 -17.45 0.83 10.21
N VAL A 174 -17.28 -0.38 10.76
CA VAL A 174 -17.93 -0.77 12.02
C VAL A 174 -17.39 0.06 13.19
N HIS A 175 -16.08 0.32 13.20
CA HIS A 175 -15.44 1.12 14.24
C HIS A 175 -16.01 2.54 14.28
N ILE A 176 -15.97 3.27 13.16
CA ILE A 176 -16.49 4.64 13.10
C ILE A 176 -18.00 4.67 13.41
N TYR A 177 -18.77 3.68 12.93
CA TYR A 177 -20.19 3.58 13.25
C TYR A 177 -20.45 3.45 14.77
N LYS A 178 -19.67 2.63 15.47
CA LYS A 178 -19.78 2.49 16.93
C LYS A 178 -19.40 3.78 17.65
N GLU A 179 -18.36 4.48 17.20
CA GLU A 179 -17.97 5.78 17.78
C GLU A 179 -19.10 6.81 17.70
N TRP A 180 -19.80 6.86 16.55
CA TRP A 180 -20.94 7.75 16.35
C TRP A 180 -22.13 7.43 17.27
N ILE A 181 -22.42 6.15 17.52
CA ILE A 181 -23.51 5.75 18.43
C ILE A 181 -23.14 6.02 19.90
N GLN A 182 -21.89 5.76 20.27
CA GLN A 182 -21.42 5.89 21.65
C GLN A 182 -21.18 7.34 22.07
N THR A 183 -21.09 8.26 21.11
CA THR A 183 -20.82 9.68 21.38
C THR A 183 -22.11 10.50 21.29
N PRO A 184 -22.72 10.90 22.42
CA PRO A 184 -24.04 11.54 22.43
C PRO A 184 -24.05 12.97 21.87
N LYS A 185 -22.90 13.65 21.79
CA LYS A 185 -22.76 14.99 21.22
C LYS A 185 -21.55 15.04 20.31
N VAL A 186 -21.74 15.60 19.11
CA VAL A 186 -20.65 15.83 18.16
C VAL A 186 -19.60 16.71 18.82
N ASN A 187 -18.37 16.19 18.92
CA ASN A 187 -17.22 16.88 19.46
C ASN A 187 -16.11 16.92 18.41
N PHE A 188 -15.08 17.73 18.67
CA PHE A 188 -13.96 17.90 17.74
C PHE A 188 -13.26 16.57 17.40
N ARG A 189 -13.09 15.68 18.39
CA ARG A 189 -12.51 14.35 18.21
C ARG A 189 -13.28 13.52 17.17
N LEU A 190 -14.59 13.41 17.30
CA LEU A 190 -15.43 12.62 16.38
C LEU A 190 -15.35 13.17 14.94
N VAL A 191 -15.25 14.49 14.79
CA VAL A 191 -15.03 15.13 13.48
C VAL A 191 -13.66 14.75 12.91
N CYS A 192 -12.60 14.79 13.73
CA CYS A 192 -11.27 14.34 13.31
C CYS A 192 -11.25 12.87 12.90
N ASP A 193 -11.77 11.98 13.74
CA ASP A 193 -11.82 10.53 13.49
C ASP A 193 -12.64 10.22 12.21
N THR A 194 -13.75 10.94 12.00
CA THR A 194 -14.56 10.84 10.76
C THR A 194 -13.80 11.32 9.53
N ALA A 195 -13.03 12.42 9.63
CA ALA A 195 -12.21 12.92 8.52
C ALA A 195 -11.08 11.92 8.17
N LEU A 196 -10.47 11.33 9.18
CA LEU A 196 -9.47 10.28 9.05
C LEU A 196 -10.07 9.04 8.37
N TYR A 197 -11.19 8.52 8.85
CA TYR A 197 -11.91 7.41 8.20
C TYR A 197 -12.29 7.72 6.74
N THR A 198 -12.79 8.92 6.47
CA THR A 198 -13.16 9.33 5.10
C THR A 198 -11.93 9.33 4.18
N THR A 199 -10.78 9.77 4.70
CA THR A 199 -9.51 9.72 3.96
C THR A 199 -9.11 8.28 3.65
N LEU A 200 -9.18 7.38 4.64
CA LEU A 200 -8.92 5.95 4.46
C LEU A 200 -9.82 5.34 3.39
N PHE A 201 -11.12 5.63 3.45
CA PHE A 201 -12.12 5.16 2.50
C PHE A 201 -11.76 5.60 1.07
N ILE A 202 -11.44 6.88 0.87
CA ILE A 202 -11.05 7.42 -0.44
C ILE A 202 -9.80 6.72 -0.98
N ILE A 203 -8.79 6.52 -0.13
CA ILE A 203 -7.52 5.87 -0.52
C ILE A 203 -7.78 4.41 -0.94
N LEU A 204 -8.52 3.65 -0.13
CA LEU A 204 -8.87 2.27 -0.45
C LEU A 204 -9.71 2.20 -1.73
N TRP A 205 -10.62 3.15 -1.93
CA TRP A 205 -11.43 3.22 -3.13
C TRP A 205 -10.59 3.45 -4.39
N PHE A 206 -9.63 4.38 -4.36
CA PHE A 206 -8.68 4.58 -5.47
C PHE A 206 -7.81 3.36 -5.72
N TYR A 207 -7.34 2.73 -4.66
CA TYR A 207 -6.56 1.51 -4.75
C TYR A 207 -7.34 0.39 -5.47
N PHE A 208 -8.61 0.19 -5.12
CA PHE A 208 -9.49 -0.77 -5.81
C PHE A 208 -9.60 -0.46 -7.30
N PHE A 209 -9.74 0.81 -7.66
CA PHE A 209 -9.83 1.24 -9.05
C PHE A 209 -8.57 0.92 -9.87
N GLU A 210 -7.41 1.09 -9.27
CA GLU A 210 -6.11 0.91 -9.93
C GLU A 210 -5.77 -0.58 -10.13
N ILE A 211 -6.00 -1.42 -9.12
CA ILE A 211 -5.70 -2.85 -9.20
C ILE A 211 -6.71 -3.60 -10.08
N HIS A 212 -8.02 -3.32 -9.94
CA HIS A 212 -9.07 -4.09 -10.59
C HIS A 212 -9.66 -3.38 -11.81
N SER A 213 -8.83 -3.01 -12.78
CA SER A 213 -9.23 -2.27 -13.99
C SER A 213 -10.44 -2.85 -14.74
N LYS A 214 -10.64 -4.18 -14.72
CA LYS A 214 -11.83 -4.82 -15.30
C LYS A 214 -13.12 -4.51 -14.53
N ILE A 215 -13.09 -4.65 -13.19
CA ILE A 215 -14.22 -4.31 -12.31
C ILE A 215 -14.49 -2.81 -12.35
N THR A 216 -13.43 -2.01 -12.36
CA THR A 216 -13.47 -0.56 -12.58
C THR A 216 -14.25 -0.18 -13.83
N ASN A 217 -13.94 -0.81 -14.97
CA ASN A 217 -14.63 -0.53 -16.23
C ASN A 217 -16.12 -0.91 -16.15
N TRP A 218 -16.42 -2.04 -15.49
CA TRP A 218 -17.80 -2.44 -15.23
C TRP A 218 -18.55 -1.42 -14.36
N CYS A 219 -17.97 -0.97 -13.23
CA CYS A 219 -18.55 0.03 -12.35
C CYS A 219 -18.77 1.39 -13.05
N LYS A 220 -17.81 1.81 -13.88
CA LYS A 220 -17.93 3.05 -14.67
C LYS A 220 -19.04 3.00 -15.71
N MET A 221 -19.39 1.81 -16.20
CA MET A 221 -20.45 1.62 -17.18
C MET A 221 -21.84 1.50 -16.54
N HIS A 222 -21.94 0.87 -15.37
CA HIS A 222 -23.24 0.51 -14.79
C HIS A 222 -23.70 1.46 -13.67
N ILE A 223 -22.79 2.16 -12.99
CA ILE A 223 -23.17 3.06 -11.90
C ILE A 223 -23.09 4.52 -12.40
N PRO A 224 -24.24 5.22 -12.48
CA PRO A 224 -24.26 6.61 -12.95
C PRO A 224 -23.45 7.50 -11.99
N GLY A 225 -22.66 8.41 -12.56
CA GLY A 225 -21.86 9.38 -11.79
C GLY A 225 -20.46 8.92 -11.38
N ILE A 226 -20.19 7.61 -11.26
CA ILE A 226 -18.83 7.12 -10.88
C ILE A 226 -17.76 7.57 -11.87
N LYS A 227 -18.05 7.48 -13.17
CA LYS A 227 -17.10 7.92 -14.22
C LYS A 227 -16.73 9.40 -14.05
N PHE A 228 -17.74 10.26 -13.85
CA PHE A 228 -17.54 11.70 -13.66
C PHE A 228 -16.73 12.00 -12.39
N ILE A 229 -17.05 11.35 -11.26
CA ILE A 229 -16.35 11.52 -9.99
C ILE A 229 -14.88 11.10 -10.14
N ALA A 230 -14.62 9.92 -10.71
CA ALA A 230 -13.28 9.39 -10.92
C ALA A 230 -12.44 10.30 -11.84
N ASP A 231 -13.01 10.78 -12.95
CA ASP A 231 -12.30 11.62 -13.91
C ASP A 231 -12.00 13.01 -13.31
N LYS A 232 -12.95 13.61 -12.58
CA LYS A 232 -12.76 14.91 -11.91
C LYS A 232 -11.70 14.83 -10.81
N LEU A 233 -11.76 13.82 -9.96
CA LEU A 233 -10.74 13.60 -8.92
C LEU A 233 -9.36 13.33 -9.52
N ARG A 234 -9.25 12.51 -10.57
CA ARG A 234 -7.97 12.23 -11.23
C ARG A 234 -7.36 13.48 -11.85
N LYS A 235 -8.19 14.40 -12.37
CA LYS A 235 -7.73 15.69 -12.88
C LYS A 235 -7.17 16.55 -11.75
N ILE A 236 -7.92 16.71 -10.65
CA ILE A 236 -7.48 17.48 -9.47
C ILE A 236 -6.16 16.93 -8.92
N LEU A 237 -6.04 15.61 -8.76
CA LEU A 237 -4.85 14.97 -8.21
C LEU A 237 -3.61 15.01 -9.14
N LYS A 238 -3.79 15.29 -10.43
CA LYS A 238 -2.67 15.47 -11.38
C LYS A 238 -2.19 16.91 -11.46
N GLU A 239 -3.04 17.86 -11.07
CA GLU A 239 -2.75 19.30 -11.09
C GLU A 239 -2.11 19.79 -9.78
N VAL A 240 -2.07 18.93 -8.74
CA VAL A 240 -1.40 19.15 -7.43
C VAL A 240 -0.07 18.42 -7.40
#